data_AF-A0A093GK84-F1
#
_entry.id   AF-A0A093GK84-F1
#
_cell.length_a   1.000
_cell.length_b   1.000
_cell.length_c   1.000
_cell.angle_alpha   90.00
_cell.angle_beta   90.00
_cell.angle_gamma   90.00
#
_symmetry.space_group_name_H-M   'P 1'
#
loop_
_entity.id
_entity.type
_entity.pdbx_description
1 polymer ?
#
loop_
_entity_poly.entity_id
_entity_poly.type
_entity_poly.pdbx_seq_one_letter_code
_entity_poly.pdbx_strand_id
1 'polypeptide(L)'
;QSLCSRRGCCWSPLSDPNAPWCYFSSDHGYTVDGDLVTTQQGLQAALARLPSPSLFGQDIDNLLLTSQLQTPNRLRFKITDPNNQRYEVPHEHVGSFTDPAASNLNYKVEV
;
A
#
# COMPACT_ATOMS: atom_id res chain seq x y z
N GLN A 1 -20.91 -12.00 13.67
CA GLN A 1 -20.76 -12.97 12.55
C GLN A 1 -21.27 -12.44 11.21
N SER A 2 -22.57 -12.12 11.04
CA SER A 2 -23.14 -11.78 9.71
C SER A 2 -22.43 -10.64 8.97
N LEU A 3 -22.10 -9.54 9.66
CA LEU A 3 -21.33 -8.44 9.07
C LEU A 3 -19.91 -8.86 8.67
N CYS A 4 -19.28 -9.75 9.44
CA CYS A 4 -17.95 -10.28 9.16
C CYS A 4 -17.95 -11.08 7.85
N SER A 5 -18.89 -12.01 7.72
CA SER A 5 -19.05 -12.82 6.50
C SER A 5 -19.41 -11.96 5.29
N ARG A 6 -20.26 -10.94 5.44
CA ARG A 6 -20.59 -9.99 4.35
C ARG A 6 -19.36 -9.21 3.87
N ARG A 7 -18.44 -8.91 4.79
CA ARG A 7 -17.16 -8.26 4.49
C ARG A 7 -16.10 -9.24 3.98
N GLY A 8 -16.40 -10.53 3.81
CA GLY A 8 -15.42 -11.53 3.37
C GLY A 8 -14.31 -11.82 4.40
N CYS A 9 -14.51 -11.41 5.65
CA CYS A 9 -13.52 -11.57 6.72
C CYS A 9 -13.63 -12.95 7.42
N CYS A 10 -12.61 -13.28 8.20
CA CYS A 10 -12.58 -14.46 9.06
C CYS A 10 -13.29 -14.17 10.40
N TRP A 11 -14.17 -15.09 10.83
CA TRP A 11 -14.88 -15.00 12.11
C TRP A 11 -14.34 -16.05 13.08
N SER A 12 -13.71 -15.61 14.17
CA SER A 12 -13.18 -16.47 15.23
C SER A 12 -13.41 -15.81 16.59
N PRO A 13 -14.47 -16.17 17.33
CA PRO A 13 -14.70 -15.63 18.67
C PRO A 13 -13.62 -16.14 19.63
N LEU A 14 -13.02 -15.23 20.38
CA LEU A 14 -11.94 -15.51 21.32
C LEU A 14 -12.37 -15.17 22.75
N SER A 15 -11.79 -15.86 23.73
CA SER A 15 -12.00 -15.59 25.15
C SER A 15 -11.32 -14.30 25.61
N ASP A 16 -10.23 -13.90 24.94
CA ASP A 16 -9.59 -12.61 25.16
C ASP A 16 -10.47 -11.48 24.58
N PRO A 17 -10.96 -10.54 25.42
CA PRO A 17 -11.81 -9.45 24.96
C PRO A 17 -11.07 -8.41 24.09
N ASN A 18 -9.74 -8.39 24.10
CA ASN A 18 -8.95 -7.44 23.30
C ASN A 18 -8.65 -7.98 21.89
N ALA A 19 -8.84 -9.27 21.65
CA ALA A 19 -8.57 -9.88 20.36
C ALA A 19 -9.78 -9.71 19.42
N PRO A 20 -9.57 -9.28 18.16
CA PRO A 20 -10.68 -9.04 17.24
C PRO A 20 -11.35 -10.36 16.84
N TRP A 21 -12.65 -10.47 17.10
CA TRP A 21 -13.44 -11.64 16.68
C TRP A 21 -13.64 -11.72 15.16
N CYS A 22 -13.48 -10.60 14.46
CA CYS A 22 -13.57 -10.51 13.00
C CYS A 22 -12.31 -9.84 12.48
N TYR A 23 -11.56 -10.53 11.62
CA TYR A 23 -10.27 -10.06 11.11
C TYR A 23 -10.15 -10.33 9.61
N PHE A 24 -9.25 -9.61 8.94
CA PHE A 24 -9.03 -9.77 7.50
C PHE A 24 -8.59 -11.18 7.13
N SER A 25 -9.14 -11.70 6.02
CA SER A 25 -8.58 -12.88 5.36
C SER A 25 -7.39 -12.47 4.47
N SER A 26 -6.65 -13.46 3.97
CA SER A 26 -5.60 -13.26 2.95
C SER A 26 -6.14 -12.80 1.60
N ASP A 27 -7.45 -12.85 1.38
CA ASP A 27 -8.09 -12.45 0.12
C ASP A 27 -8.36 -10.94 0.04
N HIS A 28 -8.09 -10.22 1.13
CA HIS A 28 -8.16 -8.76 1.18
C HIS A 28 -6.80 -8.15 0.91
N GLY A 29 -6.78 -7.09 0.11
CA GLY A 29 -5.57 -6.33 -0.20
C GLY A 29 -5.36 -6.22 -1.70
N TYR A 30 -4.09 -6.11 -2.09
CA TYR A 30 -3.65 -5.94 -3.46
C TYR A 30 -2.53 -6.93 -3.76
N THR A 31 -2.45 -7.34 -5.02
CA THR A 31 -1.29 -8.05 -5.57
C THR A 31 -0.49 -7.12 -6.46
N VAL A 32 0.80 -7.38 -6.60
CA VAL A 32 1.59 -6.80 -7.69
C VAL A 32 1.01 -7.30 -9.01
N ASP A 33 0.79 -6.36 -9.94
CA ASP A 33 0.33 -6.63 -11.30
C ASP A 33 1.45 -6.30 -12.30
N GLY A 34 2.01 -7.35 -12.90
CA GLY A 34 3.16 -7.25 -13.79
C GLY A 34 4.51 -7.12 -13.08
N ASP A 35 5.50 -6.60 -13.81
CA ASP A 35 6.88 -6.51 -13.35
C ASP A 35 7.16 -5.23 -12.55
N LEU A 36 8.12 -5.31 -11.62
CA LEU A 36 8.66 -4.14 -10.94
C LEU A 36 9.45 -3.26 -11.93
N VAL A 37 9.14 -1.97 -11.95
CA VAL A 37 9.82 -0.99 -12.79
C VAL A 37 10.87 -0.26 -11.96
N THR A 38 12.14 -0.36 -12.34
CA THR A 38 13.20 0.44 -11.70
C THR A 38 13.16 1.87 -12.25
N THR A 39 13.19 2.86 -11.36
CA THR A 39 13.21 4.28 -11.70
C THR A 39 14.55 4.89 -11.31
N GLN A 40 14.81 6.14 -11.71
CA GLN A 40 16.00 6.85 -11.27
C GLN A 40 16.06 7.04 -9.74
N GLN A 41 14.89 7.13 -9.09
CA GLN A 41 14.76 7.39 -7.65
C GLN A 41 14.56 6.12 -6.81
N GLY A 42 14.15 4.99 -7.41
CA GLY A 42 13.79 3.78 -6.67
C GLY A 42 13.09 2.76 -7.55
N LEU A 43 11.90 2.31 -7.13
CA LEU A 43 11.09 1.34 -7.87
C LEU A 43 9.62 1.74 -7.93
N GLN A 44 8.91 1.21 -8.91
CA GLN A 44 7.46 1.31 -9.05
C GLN A 44 6.86 -0.08 -9.23
N ALA A 45 5.65 -0.25 -8.70
CA ALA A 45 4.86 -1.46 -8.86
C ALA A 45 3.39 -1.06 -9.10
N ALA A 46 2.79 -1.58 -10.15
CA ALA A 46 1.35 -1.55 -10.29
C ALA A 46 0.73 -2.56 -9.31
N LEU A 47 -0.35 -2.17 -8.67
CA LEU A 47 -1.05 -2.95 -7.67
C LEU A 47 -2.50 -3.14 -8.11
N ALA A 48 -2.94 -4.38 -8.23
CA ALA A 48 -4.32 -4.75 -8.56
C ALA A 48 -5.05 -5.25 -7.31
N ARG A 49 -6.26 -4.73 -7.07
CA ARG A 49 -7.08 -5.10 -5.92
C ARG A 49 -7.51 -6.57 -6.04
N LEU A 50 -7.35 -7.33 -4.95
CA LEU A 50 -7.89 -8.68 -4.87
C LEU A 50 -9.43 -8.63 -4.85
N PRO A 51 -10.12 -9.60 -5.48
CA PRO A 51 -11.57 -9.62 -5.57
C PRO A 51 -12.22 -9.93 -4.21
N SER A 52 -12.34 -8.90 -3.37
CA SER A 52 -12.93 -8.95 -2.02
C SER A 52 -14.12 -7.98 -1.88
N PRO A 53 -15.09 -8.28 -1.00
CA PRO A 53 -16.21 -7.36 -0.75
C PRO A 53 -15.73 -5.97 -0.31
N SER A 54 -16.43 -4.93 -0.76
CA SER A 54 -16.15 -3.58 -0.31
C SER A 54 -16.48 -3.39 1.17
N LEU A 55 -15.58 -2.77 1.93
CA LEU A 55 -15.82 -2.45 3.34
C LEU A 55 -16.61 -1.16 3.53
N PHE A 56 -16.24 -0.12 2.77
CA PHE A 56 -16.73 1.25 2.93
C PHE A 56 -17.14 1.93 1.60
N GLY A 57 -17.08 1.20 0.48
CA GLY A 57 -17.35 1.72 -0.86
C GLY A 57 -16.15 2.45 -1.49
N GLN A 58 -16.27 2.75 -2.78
CA GLN A 58 -15.29 3.52 -3.56
C GLN A 58 -13.86 2.94 -3.51
N ASP A 59 -13.76 1.61 -3.61
CA ASP A 59 -12.49 0.93 -3.77
C ASP A 59 -11.79 1.38 -5.07
N ILE A 60 -10.46 1.45 -5.05
CA ILE A 60 -9.65 1.83 -6.21
C ILE A 60 -8.98 0.57 -6.73
N ASP A 61 -9.44 0.03 -7.85
CA ASP A 61 -8.97 -1.28 -8.31
C ASP A 61 -7.49 -1.30 -8.69
N ASN A 62 -6.98 -0.19 -9.23
CA ASN A 62 -5.60 -0.07 -9.69
C ASN A 62 -4.89 1.03 -8.91
N LEU A 63 -3.82 0.67 -8.22
CA LEU A 63 -2.95 1.59 -7.49
C LEU A 63 -1.53 1.53 -8.05
N LEU A 64 -0.76 2.58 -7.79
CA LEU A 64 0.66 2.65 -8.13
C LEU A 64 1.45 2.85 -6.84
N LEU A 65 2.27 1.87 -6.49
CA LEU A 65 3.32 2.02 -5.50
C LEU A 65 4.52 2.70 -6.18
N THR A 66 4.99 3.81 -5.61
CA THR A 66 6.24 4.47 -6.01
C THR A 66 7.15 4.61 -4.80
N SER A 67 8.33 4.03 -4.86
CA SER A 67 9.38 4.19 -3.86
C SER A 67 10.45 5.20 -4.30
N GLN A 68 11.06 5.83 -3.32
CA GLN A 68 12.17 6.78 -3.47
C GLN A 68 13.20 6.46 -2.41
N LEU A 69 14.39 6.08 -2.85
CA LEU A 69 15.56 5.76 -2.04
C LEU A 69 16.29 7.07 -1.73
N GLN A 70 15.67 7.92 -0.89
CA GLN A 70 16.06 9.33 -0.78
C GLN A 70 17.44 9.55 -0.15
N THR A 71 17.77 8.78 0.88
CA THR A 71 19.10 8.82 1.53
C THR A 71 19.48 7.40 2.00
N PRO A 72 20.74 7.17 2.44
CA PRO A 72 21.14 5.90 3.06
C PRO A 72 20.26 5.45 4.24
N ASN A 73 19.56 6.39 4.89
CA ASN A 73 18.74 6.15 6.08
C ASN A 73 17.27 6.55 5.90
N ARG A 74 16.85 6.96 4.69
CA ARG A 74 15.48 7.43 4.43
C ARG A 74 14.94 6.83 3.15
N LEU A 75 13.96 5.94 3.34
CA LEU A 75 13.05 5.47 2.30
C LEU A 75 11.79 6.33 2.34
N ARG A 76 11.27 6.71 1.18
CA ARG A 76 9.90 7.21 1.03
C ARG A 76 9.17 6.30 0.06
N PHE A 77 7.91 5.97 0.34
CA PHE A 77 7.02 5.39 -0.65
C PHE A 77 5.67 6.08 -0.62
N LYS A 78 4.96 6.03 -1.74
CA LYS A 78 3.57 6.46 -1.84
C LYS A 78 2.77 5.43 -2.62
N ILE A 79 1.51 5.28 -2.25
CA ILE A 79 0.52 4.49 -2.99
C ILE A 79 -0.52 5.49 -3.50
N THR A 80 -0.65 5.59 -4.81
CA THR A 80 -1.49 6.60 -5.47
C THR A 80 -2.44 5.95 -6.46
N ASP A 81 -3.56 6.61 -6.74
CA ASP A 81 -4.39 6.29 -7.91
C ASP A 81 -3.71 6.87 -9.16
N PRO A 82 -3.28 6.05 -10.13
CA PRO A 82 -2.61 6.54 -11.33
C PRO A 82 -3.56 7.24 -12.31
N ASN A 83 -4.88 7.00 -12.20
CA ASN A 83 -5.89 7.51 -13.12
C ASN A 83 -6.57 8.77 -12.59
N ASN A 84 -6.57 8.98 -11.27
CA ASN A 84 -7.19 10.15 -10.64
C ASN A 84 -6.22 10.79 -9.63
N GLN A 85 -5.89 12.06 -9.86
CA GLN A 85 -5.10 12.82 -8.91
C GLN A 85 -5.88 13.01 -7.60
N ARG A 86 -5.38 12.43 -6.52
CA ARG A 86 -5.93 12.59 -5.17
C ARG A 86 -5.24 13.74 -4.45
N TYR A 87 -5.87 14.20 -3.36
CA TYR A 87 -5.27 15.20 -2.50
C TYR A 87 -3.91 14.71 -1.95
N GLU A 88 -2.86 15.48 -2.20
CA GLU A 88 -1.56 15.35 -1.53
C GLU A 88 -1.39 16.59 -0.62
N VAL A 89 -0.82 16.39 0.58
CA VAL A 89 -0.64 17.48 1.55
C VAL A 89 0.34 18.52 0.99
N PRO A 90 -0.05 19.80 0.86
CA PRO A 90 0.84 20.87 0.42
C PRO A 90 1.76 21.28 1.58
N HIS A 91 2.78 20.47 1.85
CA HIS A 91 3.65 20.66 3.00
C HIS A 91 4.70 21.75 2.74
N GLU A 92 4.82 22.73 3.63
CA GLU A 92 5.67 23.91 3.47
C GLU A 92 7.17 23.57 3.35
N HIS A 93 7.62 22.48 3.99
CA HIS A 93 9.04 22.12 4.05
C HIS A 93 9.40 20.82 3.30
N VAL A 94 8.40 19.99 2.96
CA VAL A 94 8.66 18.66 2.37
C VAL A 94 8.41 18.78 0.89
N GLY A 95 9.50 18.92 0.13
CA GLY A 95 9.46 19.04 -1.32
C GLY A 95 9.31 17.70 -2.05
N SER A 96 9.16 17.81 -3.37
CA SER A 96 9.34 16.68 -4.28
C SER A 96 10.81 16.27 -4.31
N PHE A 97 11.07 14.96 -4.38
CA PHE A 97 12.41 14.41 -4.49
C PHE A 97 12.78 14.25 -5.95
N THR A 98 13.86 14.89 -6.39
CA THR A 98 14.32 14.90 -7.79
C THR A 98 15.67 14.23 -7.98
N ASP A 99 16.43 14.03 -6.92
CA ASP A 99 17.77 13.43 -6.99
C ASP A 99 17.67 11.93 -7.34
N PRO A 100 18.72 11.33 -7.92
CA PRO A 100 18.79 9.88 -8.09
C PRO A 100 18.73 9.13 -6.76
N ALA A 101 18.42 7.84 -6.83
CA ALA A 101 18.48 6.92 -5.69
C ALA A 101 19.83 6.99 -4.98
N ALA A 102 19.80 7.08 -3.65
CA ALA A 102 21.00 7.09 -2.83
C ALA A 102 21.75 5.75 -2.92
N SER A 103 23.09 5.82 -2.94
CA SER A 103 23.98 4.67 -2.82
C SER A 103 24.24 4.30 -1.35
N ASN A 104 24.78 3.11 -1.09
CA ASN A 104 25.20 2.64 0.24
C ASN A 104 24.05 2.67 1.27
N LEU A 105 22.90 2.10 0.89
CA LEU A 105 21.71 2.07 1.72
C LEU A 105 21.92 1.20 2.97
N ASN A 106 21.39 1.65 4.11
CA ASN A 106 21.33 0.89 5.36
C ASN A 106 20.05 0.07 5.50
N TYR A 107 19.30 -0.08 4.41
CA TYR A 107 18.05 -0.84 4.34
C TYR A 107 17.94 -1.55 2.99
N LYS A 108 17.10 -2.58 2.94
CA LYS A 108 16.70 -3.31 1.73
C LYS A 108 15.18 -3.19 1.57
N VAL A 109 14.72 -3.04 0.34
CA VAL A 109 13.29 -3.04 0.00
C VAL A 109 12.97 -4.36 -0.70
N GLU A 110 11.96 -5.06 -0.21
CA GLU A 110 11.38 -6.27 -0.80
C GLU A 110 9.89 -6.01 -1.03
N VAL A 111 9.40 -6.38 -2.22
CA VAL A 111 8.02 -6.18 -2.67
C VAL A 111 7.43 -7.53 -3.04
#